data_AF-A0A2T0QQI9-F1
#
_entry.id   AF-A0A2T0QQI9-F1
#
_cell.length_a   1.000
_cell.length_b   1.000
_cell.length_c   1.000
_cell.angle_alpha   90.00
_cell.angle_beta   90.00
_cell.angle_gamma   90.00
#
_symmetry.space_group_name_H-M   'P 1'
#
loop_
_entity.id
_entity.type
_entity.pdbx_description
1 polymer ?
#
loop_
_entity_poly.entity_id
_entity_poly.type
_entity_poly.pdbx_seq_one_letter_code
_entity_poly.pdbx_strand_id
1 'polypeptide(L)'
;MTKAIDELRAAAVRLKRDVDELVRKIEELPWTDAASGGRDAHLTEEQMLVLMQRAMDVYERQPPRPVHVTITQAAAILGLSRHTVSKKLKAGEFRLNRCGRIPIEQIDMALARSRKQS
;
A
#
# COMPACT_ATOMS: atom_id res chain seq x y z
N MET A 1 47.91 21.26 -21.40
CA MET A 1 46.53 21.58 -20.97
C MET A 1 45.50 21.20 -22.04
N THR A 2 45.72 21.53 -23.31
CA THR A 2 44.90 21.12 -24.47
C THR A 2 44.74 19.60 -24.64
N LYS A 3 45.83 18.83 -24.56
CA LYS A 3 45.80 17.36 -24.69
C LYS A 3 44.86 16.67 -23.68
N ALA A 4 44.82 17.16 -22.43
CA ALA A 4 43.94 16.62 -21.40
C ALA A 4 42.45 16.93 -21.67
N ILE A 5 42.16 18.10 -22.25
CA ILE A 5 40.79 18.48 -22.66
C ILE A 5 40.33 17.60 -23.83
N ASP A 6 41.23 17.31 -24.79
CA ASP A 6 40.92 16.46 -25.93
C ASP A 6 40.71 14.99 -25.50
N GLU A 7 41.49 14.50 -24.53
CA GLU A 7 41.29 13.18 -23.90
C GLU A 7 39.93 13.10 -23.17
N LEU A 8 39.54 14.14 -22.43
CA LEU A 8 38.22 14.21 -21.78
C LEU A 8 37.07 14.24 -22.79
N ARG A 9 37.22 14.99 -23.89
CA ARG A 9 36.25 15.00 -24.99
C ARG A 9 36.12 13.62 -25.64
N ALA A 10 37.24 12.94 -25.88
CA ALA A 10 37.26 11.59 -26.43
C ALA A 10 36.57 10.58 -25.49
N ALA A 11 36.80 10.71 -24.17
CA ALA A 11 36.13 9.88 -23.17
C ALA A 11 34.61 10.13 -23.13
N ALA A 12 34.17 11.39 -23.21
CA ALA A 12 32.75 11.73 -23.24
C ALA A 12 32.02 11.15 -24.46
N VAL A 13 32.68 11.16 -25.63
CA VAL A 13 32.12 10.56 -26.85
C VAL A 13 31.94 9.04 -26.71
N ARG A 14 32.90 8.35 -26.08
CA ARG A 14 32.79 6.91 -25.80
C ARG A 14 31.65 6.61 -24.85
N LEU A 15 31.56 7.34 -23.74
CA LEU A 15 30.50 7.16 -22.76
C LEU A 15 29.11 7.37 -23.38
N LYS A 16 28.95 8.40 -24.22
CA LYS A 16 27.69 8.63 -24.92
C LYS A 16 27.32 7.44 -25.83
N ARG A 17 28.29 6.89 -26.55
CA ARG A 17 28.08 5.72 -27.40
C ARG A 17 27.67 4.49 -26.59
N ASP A 18 28.31 4.26 -25.46
CA ASP A 18 27.99 3.13 -24.56
C ASP A 18 26.58 3.28 -23.96
N VAL A 19 26.19 4.51 -23.61
CA VAL A 19 24.82 4.83 -23.14
C VAL A 19 23.80 4.59 -24.25
N ASP A 20 24.05 5.09 -25.47
CA ASP A 20 23.15 4.91 -26.61
C ASP A 20 22.99 3.41 -26.94
N GLU A 21 24.05 2.60 -26.81
CA GLU A 21 23.99 1.15 -26.99
C GLU A 21 23.20 0.44 -25.88
N LEU A 22 23.34 0.87 -24.62
CA LEU A 22 22.56 0.34 -23.50
C LEU A 22 21.07 0.65 -23.65
N VAL A 23 20.72 1.88 -24.05
CA VAL A 23 19.33 2.27 -24.32
C VAL A 23 18.75 1.38 -25.42
N ARG A 24 19.47 1.18 -26.52
CA ARG A 24 19.02 0.31 -27.61
C ARG A 24 18.82 -1.13 -27.14
N LYS A 25 19.72 -1.66 -26.32
CA LYS A 25 19.56 -3.00 -25.72
C LYS A 25 18.34 -3.05 -24.79
N ILE A 26 18.08 -2.02 -23.99
CA ILE A 26 16.89 -1.94 -23.13
C ILE A 26 15.60 -1.93 -23.96
N GLU A 27 15.59 -1.24 -25.10
CA GLU A 27 14.44 -1.19 -26.01
C GLU A 27 14.24 -2.50 -26.80
N GLU A 28 15.33 -3.17 -27.18
CA GLU A 28 15.32 -4.47 -27.87
C GLU A 28 15.02 -5.65 -26.94
N LEU A 29 15.23 -5.47 -25.63
CA LEU A 29 14.82 -6.46 -24.64
C LEU A 29 13.29 -6.53 -24.66
N PRO A 30 12.68 -7.69 -24.98
CA PRO A 30 11.26 -7.87 -24.73
C PRO A 30 11.01 -7.56 -23.26
N TRP A 31 9.88 -6.93 -22.93
CA TRP A 31 9.45 -6.79 -21.54
C TRP A 31 9.52 -8.17 -20.90
N THR A 32 10.58 -8.43 -20.15
CA THR A 32 10.75 -9.72 -19.51
C THR A 32 9.87 -9.70 -18.28
N ASP A 33 8.69 -10.28 -18.44
CA ASP A 33 7.84 -10.83 -17.39
C ASP A 33 8.55 -11.96 -16.61
N ALA A 34 9.89 -11.99 -16.58
CA ALA A 34 10.69 -13.03 -15.94
C ALA A 34 10.62 -12.97 -14.40
N ALA A 35 9.99 -11.94 -13.82
CA ALA A 35 9.60 -11.91 -12.41
C ALA A 35 8.12 -12.32 -12.17
N SER A 36 7.35 -12.56 -13.23
CA SER A 36 5.95 -13.03 -13.21
C SER A 36 5.84 -14.48 -13.69
N GLY A 37 6.72 -15.35 -13.20
CA GLY A 37 6.49 -16.78 -13.21
C GLY A 37 5.27 -17.16 -12.36
N GLY A 38 4.06 -17.01 -12.91
CA GLY A 38 2.88 -17.72 -12.44
C GLY A 38 1.52 -17.01 -12.36
N ARG A 39 1.27 -15.82 -12.96
CA ARG A 39 -0.03 -15.14 -12.72
C ARG A 39 -0.81 -14.50 -13.87
N ASP A 40 -0.40 -14.66 -15.12
CA ASP A 40 -1.25 -14.29 -16.25
C ASP A 40 -1.96 -15.52 -16.83
N ALA A 41 -2.58 -16.31 -15.94
CA ALA A 41 -3.68 -17.14 -16.37
C ALA A 41 -4.80 -16.18 -16.74
N HIS A 42 -4.99 -15.95 -18.04
CA HIS A 42 -6.15 -15.23 -18.55
C HIS A 42 -7.38 -15.99 -18.03
N LEU A 43 -8.00 -15.47 -16.96
CA LEU A 43 -9.15 -16.10 -16.34
C LEU A 43 -10.22 -16.24 -17.42
N THR A 44 -10.77 -17.44 -17.56
CA THR A 44 -11.94 -17.59 -18.41
C THR A 44 -13.10 -16.79 -17.83
N GLU A 45 -14.06 -16.41 -18.66
CA GLU A 45 -15.27 -15.71 -18.20
C GLU A 45 -15.96 -16.46 -17.06
N GLU A 46 -16.04 -17.80 -17.18
CA GLU A 46 -16.56 -18.68 -16.13
C GLU A 46 -15.78 -18.56 -14.81
N GLN A 47 -14.45 -18.55 -14.86
CA GLN A 47 -13.61 -18.39 -13.66
C GLN A 47 -13.78 -17.02 -13.03
N MET A 48 -13.95 -15.96 -13.83
CA MET A 48 -14.23 -14.63 -13.31
C MET A 48 -15.58 -14.59 -12.60
N LEU A 49 -16.63 -15.18 -13.18
CA LEU A 49 -17.96 -15.23 -12.57
C LEU A 49 -17.93 -15.97 -11.21
N VAL A 50 -17.25 -17.11 -11.13
CA VAL A 50 -17.08 -17.86 -9.87
C VAL A 50 -16.34 -17.03 -8.82
N LEU A 51 -15.28 -16.32 -9.22
CA LEU A 51 -14.52 -15.46 -8.32
C LEU A 51 -15.38 -14.30 -7.80
N MET A 52 -16.13 -13.63 -8.69
CA MET A 52 -17.03 -12.54 -8.34
C MET A 52 -18.10 -13.01 -7.35
N GLN A 53 -18.74 -14.14 -7.63
CA GLN A 53 -19.76 -14.70 -6.74
C GLN A 53 -19.19 -15.02 -5.37
N ARG A 54 -18.00 -15.64 -5.30
CA ARG A 54 -17.33 -15.92 -4.03
C ARG A 54 -16.94 -14.65 -3.27
N ALA A 55 -16.49 -13.62 -3.97
CA ALA A 55 -16.17 -12.33 -3.36
C ALA A 55 -17.42 -11.67 -2.76
N MET A 56 -18.54 -11.71 -3.47
CA MET A 56 -19.82 -11.20 -2.97
C MET A 56 -20.32 -11.99 -1.78
N ASP A 57 -20.30 -13.33 -1.81
CA ASP A 57 -20.66 -14.18 -0.67
C ASP A 57 -19.83 -13.84 0.58
N VAL A 58 -18.52 -13.62 0.41
CA VAL A 58 -17.63 -13.24 1.51
C VAL A 58 -17.99 -11.86 2.03
N TYR A 59 -18.32 -10.91 1.15
CA TYR A 59 -18.71 -9.56 1.52
C TYR A 59 -20.06 -9.53 2.25
N GLU A 60 -21.07 -10.27 1.77
CA GLU A 60 -22.39 -10.36 2.41
C GLU A 60 -22.33 -11.01 3.79
N ARG A 61 -21.44 -11.99 3.97
CA ARG A 61 -21.21 -12.63 5.28
C ARG A 61 -20.45 -11.72 6.25
N GLN A 62 -19.80 -10.66 5.79
CA GLN A 62 -19.13 -9.72 6.68
C GLN A 62 -20.18 -8.84 7.37
N PRO A 63 -20.18 -8.75 8.71
CA PRO A 63 -21.07 -7.85 9.40
C PRO A 63 -20.80 -6.41 8.94
N PRO A 64 -21.85 -5.58 8.79
CA PRO A 64 -21.70 -4.20 8.36
C PRO A 64 -20.75 -3.48 9.32
N ARG A 65 -19.94 -2.59 8.76
CA ARG A 65 -18.95 -1.82 9.50
C ARG A 65 -19.63 -1.11 10.70
N PRO A 66 -19.15 -1.31 11.94
CA PRO A 66 -19.78 -0.69 13.09
C PRO A 66 -19.57 0.82 13.05
N VAL A 67 -20.66 1.59 13.18
CA VAL A 67 -20.61 3.07 13.22
C VAL A 67 -19.98 3.57 14.53
N HIS A 68 -20.16 2.81 15.62
CA HIS A 68 -19.61 3.14 16.93
C HIS A 68 -19.10 1.87 17.60
N VAL A 69 -17.99 1.98 18.32
CA VAL A 69 -17.33 0.86 18.99
C VAL A 69 -17.20 1.10 20.48
N THR A 70 -17.18 0.01 21.24
CA THR A 70 -16.84 0.04 22.66
C THR A 70 -15.34 0.21 22.87
N ILE A 71 -14.91 0.52 24.10
CA ILE A 71 -13.49 0.61 24.45
C ILE A 71 -12.75 -0.70 24.13
N THR A 72 -13.37 -1.86 24.40
CA THR A 72 -12.77 -3.17 24.14
C THR A 72 -12.61 -3.43 22.64
N GLN A 73 -13.61 -3.06 21.83
CA GLN A 73 -13.53 -3.17 20.37
C GLN A 73 -12.50 -2.20 19.78
N ALA A 74 -12.49 -0.95 20.24
CA ALA A 74 -11.47 0.03 19.83
C ALA A 74 -10.04 -0.43 20.17
N ALA A 75 -9.85 -1.04 21.35
CA ALA A 75 -8.59 -1.62 21.76
C ALA A 75 -8.15 -2.75 20.81
N ALA A 76 -9.06 -3.65 20.46
CA ALA A 76 -8.78 -4.71 19.49
C ALA A 76 -8.42 -4.16 18.10
N ILE A 77 -9.18 -3.17 17.59
CA ILE A 77 -8.94 -2.56 16.27
C ILE A 77 -7.59 -1.82 16.21
N LEU A 78 -7.23 -1.11 17.29
CA LEU A 78 -5.98 -0.34 17.37
C LEU A 78 -4.76 -1.19 17.75
N GLY A 79 -4.93 -2.47 18.11
CA GLY A 79 -3.84 -3.29 18.64
C GLY A 79 -3.30 -2.79 19.99
N LEU A 80 -4.15 -2.16 20.80
CA LEU A 80 -3.79 -1.57 22.10
C LEU A 80 -4.48 -2.30 23.26
N SER A 81 -3.98 -2.09 24.49
CA SER A 81 -4.69 -2.55 25.68
C SER A 81 -5.94 -1.71 25.96
N ARG A 82 -6.97 -2.30 26.57
CA ARG A 82 -8.19 -1.58 27.04
C ARG A 82 -7.83 -0.41 27.96
N HIS A 83 -6.82 -0.57 28.82
CA HIS A 83 -6.35 0.48 29.72
C HIS A 83 -5.75 1.65 28.96
N THR A 84 -4.96 1.38 27.92
CA THR A 84 -4.38 2.42 27.06
C THR A 84 -5.48 3.23 26.37
N VAL A 85 -6.49 2.57 25.81
CA VAL A 85 -7.63 3.27 25.19
C VAL A 85 -8.42 4.08 26.22
N SER A 86 -8.60 3.57 27.44
CA SER A 86 -9.23 4.33 28.54
C SER A 86 -8.42 5.57 28.92
N LYS A 87 -7.09 5.48 28.96
CA LYS A 87 -6.22 6.65 29.15
C LYS A 87 -6.38 7.67 28.02
N LYS A 88 -6.43 7.22 26.76
CA LYS A 88 -6.64 8.10 25.60
C LYS A 88 -7.99 8.82 25.64
N LEU A 89 -9.03 8.16 26.11
CA LEU A 89 -10.34 8.81 26.37
C LEU A 89 -10.23 9.88 27.46
N LYS A 90 -9.56 9.58 28.58
CA LYS A 90 -9.36 10.54 29.67
C LYS A 90 -8.49 11.73 29.25
N ALA A 91 -7.51 11.50 28.38
CA ALA A 91 -6.65 12.52 27.79
C ALA A 91 -7.38 13.36 26.71
N GLY A 92 -8.61 12.98 26.33
CA GLY A 92 -9.39 13.68 25.31
C GLY A 92 -8.98 13.40 23.86
N GLU A 93 -8.09 12.41 23.63
CA GLU A 93 -7.69 11.98 22.30
C GLU A 93 -8.83 11.26 21.56
N PHE A 94 -9.68 10.56 22.31
CA PHE A 94 -10.93 10.02 21.83
C PHE A 94 -12.10 10.65 22.59
N ARG A 95 -13.25 10.74 21.94
CA ARG A 95 -14.49 11.24 22.52
C ARG A 95 -15.60 10.22 22.39
N LEU A 96 -16.36 10.04 23.47
CA LEU A 96 -17.57 9.23 23.45
C LEU A 96 -18.73 10.03 22.82
N ASN A 97 -19.61 9.33 22.12
CA ASN A 97 -20.89 9.85 21.70
C ASN A 97 -21.86 9.95 22.90
N ARG A 98 -23.08 10.45 22.65
CA ARG A 98 -24.14 10.57 23.68
C ARG A 98 -24.53 9.24 24.32
N CYS A 99 -24.23 8.11 23.67
CA CYS A 99 -24.52 6.76 24.16
C CYS A 99 -23.29 6.08 24.81
N GLY A 100 -22.20 6.81 25.07
CA GLY A 100 -21.02 6.27 25.73
C GLY A 100 -20.14 5.35 24.86
N ARG A 101 -20.24 5.44 23.53
CA ARG A 101 -19.43 4.66 22.56
C ARG A 101 -18.49 5.56 21.77
N ILE A 102 -17.37 5.03 21.29
CA ILE A 102 -16.42 5.78 20.46
C ILE A 102 -16.89 5.71 19.00
N PRO A 103 -17.14 6.83 18.31
CA PRO A 103 -17.37 6.84 16.87
C PRO A 103 -16.22 6.19 16.10
N ILE A 104 -16.52 5.32 15.13
CA ILE A 104 -15.51 4.55 14.40
C ILE A 104 -14.55 5.44 13.60
N GLU A 105 -15.02 6.61 13.16
CA GLU A 105 -14.26 7.57 12.37
C GLU A 105 -13.02 8.08 13.16
N GLN A 106 -13.14 8.20 14.48
CA GLN A 106 -12.00 8.58 15.32
C GLN A 106 -10.93 7.49 15.38
N ILE A 107 -11.35 6.22 15.36
CA ILE A 107 -10.44 5.07 15.32
C ILE A 107 -9.72 5.03 13.96
N ASP A 108 -10.44 5.30 12.87
CA ASP A 108 -9.86 5.35 11.52
C ASP A 108 -8.82 6.44 11.38
N MET A 109 -9.13 7.64 11.89
CA MET A 109 -8.18 8.74 11.91
C MET A 109 -6.92 8.38 12.70
N ALA A 110 -7.06 7.69 13.84
CA ALA A 110 -5.91 7.24 14.62
C ALA A 110 -5.05 6.23 13.84
N LEU A 111 -5.67 5.25 13.17
CA LEU A 111 -4.99 4.29 12.30
C LEU A 111 -4.29 4.97 11.12
N ALA A 112 -4.97 5.91 10.45
CA ALA A 112 -4.40 6.64 9.31
C ALA A 112 -3.17 7.48 9.71
N ARG A 113 -3.18 8.09 10.91
CA ARG A 113 -2.04 8.85 11.44
C ARG A 113 -0.85 7.95 11.78
N SER A 114 -1.09 6.73 12.25
CA SER A 114 -0.02 5.77 12.59
C SER A 114 0.74 5.23 11.38
N ARG A 115 0.13 5.18 10.18
CA ARG A 115 0.78 4.66 8.96
C ARG A 115 1.74 5.63 8.28
N LYS A 116 1.74 6.93 8.63
CA LYS A 116 2.62 7.95 8.02
C LYS A 116 4.00 8.10 8.72
N GLN A 117 4.48 7.08 9.43
CA GLN A 117 5.75 7.11 10.16
C GLN A 117 6.71 5.96 9.81
N SER A 118 6.62 5.39 8.60
CA SER A 118 7.63 4.48 8.06
C SER A 118 7.94 4.81 6.62
#